data_AF-A0A9E5VGR1-F1
#
_entry.id   AF-A0A9E5VGR1-F1
#
_cell.length_a   1.000
_cell.length_b   1.000
_cell.length_c   1.000
_cell.angle_alpha   90.00
_cell.angle_beta   90.00
_cell.angle_gamma   90.00
#
_symmetry.space_group_name_H-M   'P 1'
#
loop_
_entity.id
_entity.type
_entity.pdbx_description
1 polymer ?
#
loop_
_entity_poly.entity_id
_entity_poly.type
_entity_poly.pdbx_seq_one_letter_code
_entity_poly.pdbx_strand_id
1 'polypeptide(L)' 'MLHNEKHKEWEQRIDEFQQSGLNMRRWCREQQIPYERMKYWKNRLKDGAALTSSDSGTAASPTWVKVPAVFEKKALQ' A
#
# COMPACT_ATOMS: atom_id res chain seq x y z
N MET A 1 -12.66 -3.34 12.78
CA MET A 1 -12.89 -1.91 13.08
C MET A 1 -11.52 -1.27 13.26
N LEU A 2 -11.03 -0.44 12.33
CA LEU A 2 -9.82 0.43 12.45
C LEU A 2 -9.40 1.13 11.13
N HIS A 3 -10.27 1.21 10.12
CA HIS A 3 -9.89 1.80 8.82
C HIS A 3 -10.02 3.33 8.77
N ASN A 4 -10.90 3.94 9.60
CA ASN A 4 -11.14 5.39 9.57
C ASN A 4 -10.17 6.21 10.44
N GLU A 5 -9.58 5.63 11.47
CA GLU A 5 -8.66 6.37 12.36
C GLU A 5 -7.34 6.71 11.65
N LYS A 6 -6.93 5.88 10.69
CA LYS A 6 -5.69 6.07 9.93
C LYS A 6 -5.76 7.24 8.96
N HIS A 7 -6.93 7.54 8.39
CA HIS A 7 -7.08 8.62 7.41
C HIS A 7 -6.81 9.99 8.02
N LYS A 8 -7.37 10.24 9.22
CA LYS A 8 -7.16 11.49 9.96
C LYS A 8 -5.69 11.68 10.35
N GLU A 9 -5.02 10.61 10.77
CA GLU A 9 -3.58 10.68 11.07
C GLU A 9 -2.78 11.04 9.82
N TRP A 10 -3.12 10.49 8.65
CA TRP A 10 -2.42 10.80 7.40
C TRP A 10 -2.63 12.25 6.97
N GLU A 11 -3.85 12.76 7.09
CA GLU A 11 -4.19 14.16 6.80
C GLU A 11 -3.41 15.11 7.71
N GLN A 12 -3.43 14.87 9.02
CA GLN A 12 -2.69 15.68 9.98
C GLN A 12 -1.19 15.70 9.65
N ARG A 13 -0.61 14.53 9.37
CA ARG A 13 0.80 14.40 8.99
C ARG A 13 1.13 15.10 7.68
N ILE A 14 0.21 15.12 6.72
CA ILE A 14 0.38 15.84 5.45
C ILE A 14 0.28 17.35 5.66
N ASP A 15 -0.58 17.83 6.55
CA ASP A 15 -0.68 19.23 6.91
C ASP A 15 0.59 19.72 7.63
N GLU A 16 1.08 18.96 8.61
CA GLU A 16 2.37 19.21 9.28
C GLU A 16 3.53 19.27 8.27
N PHE A 17 3.53 18.39 7.26
CA PHE A 17 4.49 18.44 6.16
C PHE A 17 4.37 19.74 5.34
N GLN A 18 3.16 20.15 4.98
CA GLN A 18 2.95 21.38 4.21
C GLN A 18 3.39 22.62 4.99
N GLN A 19 3.09 22.67 6.29
CA GLN A 19 3.49 23.75 7.19
C GLN A 19 5.02 23.79 7.39
N SER A 20 5.69 22.64 7.36
CA SER A 20 7.15 22.59 7.52
C SER A 20 7.92 23.23 6.36
N GLY A 21 7.33 23.29 5.15
CA GLY A 21 8.00 23.76 3.94
C GLY A 21 9.23 22.91 3.53
N LEU A 22 9.45 21.77 4.18
CA LEU A 22 10.59 20.90 3.93
C LEU A 22 10.36 20.03 2.68
N ASN A 23 11.45 19.49 2.14
CA ASN A 23 11.33 18.43 1.15
C ASN A 23 10.79 17.14 1.81
N MET A 24 9.89 16.45 1.14
CA MET A 24 9.23 15.23 1.65
C MET A 24 10.22 14.18 2.15
N ARG A 25 11.36 13.98 1.49
CA ARG A 25 12.40 13.04 1.98
C ARG A 25 13.00 13.46 3.32
N ARG A 26 13.22 14.77 3.50
CA ARG A 26 13.80 15.34 4.73
C ARG A 26 12.79 15.27 5.87
N TRP A 27 11.55 15.65 5.60
CA TRP A 27 10.46 15.58 6.57
C TRP A 27 10.17 14.13 7.00
N CYS A 28 10.10 13.18 6.05
CA CYS A 28 9.97 11.75 6.36
C CYS A 28 11.10 11.24 7.27
N ARG A 29 12.34 11.67 7.04
CA ARG A 29 13.49 11.27 7.86
C ARG A 29 13.38 11.80 9.29
N GLU A 30 12.94 13.05 9.45
CA GLU A 30 12.79 13.71 10.75
C GLU A 30 11.64 13.11 11.57
N GLN A 31 10.53 12.78 10.91
CA GLN A 31 9.37 12.13 11.52
C GLN A 31 9.51 10.60 11.62
N GLN A 32 10.66 10.03 11.20
CA GLN A 32 10.92 8.59 11.14
C GLN A 32 9.85 7.79 10.36
N ILE A 33 9.25 8.42 9.34
CA ILE A 33 8.26 7.81 8.48
C ILE A 33 8.94 7.32 7.20
N PRO A 34 8.67 6.08 6.75
CA PRO A 34 9.16 5.62 5.45
C PRO A 34 8.60 6.50 4.32
N TYR A 35 9.47 6.91 3.39
CA TYR A 35 9.06 7.72 2.24
C TYR A 35 7.94 7.08 1.42
N GLU A 36 8.03 5.77 1.18
CA GLU A 36 7.00 5.01 0.45
C GLU A 36 5.64 5.04 1.16
N ARG A 37 5.64 5.07 2.49
CA ARG A 37 4.41 5.16 3.29
C ARG A 37 3.74 6.53 3.09
N MET A 38 4.51 7.62 3.06
CA MET A 38 3.97 8.94 2.78
C MET A 38 3.46 9.09 1.34
N LYS A 39 4.16 8.50 0.37
CA LYS A 39 3.70 8.43 -1.01
C LYS A 39 2.38 7.66 -1.12
N TYR A 40 2.29 6.53 -0.42
CA TYR A 40 1.06 5.75 -0.34
C TYR A 40 -0.10 6.57 0.25
N TRP A 41 0.11 7.28 1.35
CA TRP A 41 -0.92 8.16 1.94
C TRP A 41 -1.41 9.21 0.96
N LYS A 42 -0.49 9.93 0.28
CA LYS A 42 -0.86 10.93 -0.73
C LYS A 42 -1.71 10.37 -1.87
N ASN A 43 -1.38 9.17 -2.35
CA ASN A 43 -2.17 8.52 -3.40
C ASN A 43 -3.52 8.06 -2.85
N ARG A 44 -3.56 7.44 -1.67
CA ARG A 44 -4.79 7.02 -1.01
C ARG A 44 -5.73 8.17 -0.66
N LEU A 45 -5.23 9.35 -0.26
CA LEU A 45 -6.07 10.52 -0.03
C LEU A 45 -6.70 11.04 -1.33
N LYS A 46 -5.96 10.97 -2.44
CA LYS A 46 -6.48 11.32 -3.77
C LYS A 46 -7.51 10.30 -4.28
N ASP A 47 -7.22 9.02 -4.08
CA ASP A 47 -8.08 7.91 -4.54
C ASP A 47 -9.28 7.68 -3.61
N GLY A 48 -9.14 7.98 -2.31
CA GLY A 48 -10.17 7.84 -1.29
C GLY A 48 -11.31 8.84 -1.43
N ALA A 49 -11.08 9.99 -2.10
CA ALA A 49 -12.14 10.87 -2.56
C ALA A 49 -13.04 10.21 -3.62
N ALA A 50 -12.56 9.18 -4.32
CA ALA A 50 -13.32 8.40 -5.30
C ALA A 50 -13.81 7.04 -4.76
N LEU A 51 -13.25 6.53 -3.66
CA LEU A 51 -13.49 5.17 -3.17
C LEU A 51 -13.69 5.12 -1.65
N THR A 52 -14.77 5.74 -1.16
CA THR A 52 -15.41 5.18 0.04
C THR A 52 -15.96 3.80 -0.35
N SER A 53 -15.38 2.72 0.19
CA SER A 53 -15.76 1.30 0.03
C SER A 53 -14.80 0.43 -0.80
N SER A 54 -13.58 0.24 -0.33
CA SER A 54 -12.94 -1.09 -0.31
C SER A 54 -11.52 -0.96 0.21
N ASP A 55 -11.38 -1.04 1.53
CA ASP A 55 -10.15 -1.49 2.14
C ASP A 55 -10.23 -3.02 2.24
N SER A 56 -9.43 -3.71 1.43
CA SER A 56 -9.13 -5.12 1.58
C SER A 56 -7.62 -5.28 1.62
N GLY A 57 -7.01 -4.78 2.69
CA GLY A 57 -5.75 -5.32 3.16
C GLY A 57 -5.95 -6.71 3.75
N THR A 58 -6.15 -7.75 2.93
CA THR A 58 -5.76 -9.14 3.25
C THR A 58 -5.81 -10.05 2.02
N ALA A 59 -4.72 -10.77 1.80
CA ALA A 59 -4.56 -11.94 0.93
C ALA A 59 -4.90 -11.73 -0.55
N ALA A 60 -3.93 -11.21 -1.30
CA ALA A 60 -3.69 -11.83 -2.60
C ALA A 60 -3.33 -13.30 -2.30
N SER A 61 -4.32 -14.19 -2.24
CA SER A 61 -4.07 -15.60 -2.50
C SER A 61 -3.31 -15.60 -3.82
N PRO A 62 -2.05 -16.08 -3.88
CA PRO A 62 -1.42 -16.27 -5.16
C PRO A 62 -2.39 -17.16 -5.92
N THR A 63 -2.83 -16.72 -7.09
CA THR A 63 -3.60 -17.58 -7.97
C THR A 63 -2.67 -18.73 -8.32
N TRP A 64 -2.75 -19.81 -7.55
CA TRP A 64 -2.01 -21.03 -7.80
C TRP A 64 -2.53 -21.55 -9.13
N VAL A 65 -1.81 -21.20 -10.19
CA VAL A 65 -2.08 -21.76 -11.51
C VAL A 65 -1.94 -23.26 -11.33
N LYS A 66 -3.05 -23.99 -11.52
CA LYS A 66 -3.00 -25.46 -11.58
C LYS A 66 -2.10 -25.80 -12.75
N VAL A 67 -0.85 -26.16 -12.45
CA VAL A 67 0.03 -26.78 -13.44
C VAL A 67 -0.65 -28.09 -13.83
N PRO A 68 -0.96 -28.32 -15.12
CA PRO A 68 -1.40 -29.64 -15.53
C PRO A 68 -0.23 -30.59 -15.26
N ALA A 69 -0.46 -31.59 -14.41
CA ALA A 69 0.47 -32.69 -14.20
C ALA A 69 0.49 -33.56 -15.46
N VAL A 70 1.08 -33.07 -16.55
CA VAL A 70 1.50 -33.92 -17.66
C VAL A 70 2.82 -34.55 -17.22
N PHE A 71 2.68 -35.63 -16.46
CA PHE A 71 3.78 -36.54 -16.19
C PHE A 71 4.00 -37.37 -17.46
N GLU A 72 4.74 -36.83 -18.43
CA GLU A 72 5.22 -37.61 -19.56
C GLU A 72 6.36 -38.51 -19.10
N LYS A 73 5.96 -39.68 -18.62
CA LYS A 73 6.83 -40.84 -18.46
C LYS A 73 7.16 -41.36 -19.87
N LYS A 74 8.21 -40.82 -20.48
CA LYS A 74 8.93 -41.53 -21.54
C LYS A 74 9.83 -42.59 -20.90
N ALA A 75 9.27 -43.79 -20.80
CA ALA A 75 10.05 -45.02 -20.89
C ALA A 75 10.49 -45.23 -22.35
N LEU A 76 11.53 -46.06 -22.53
CA LEU A 76 12.37 -46.34 -23.71
C LEU A 76 13.56 -45.39 -23.85
N GLN A 77 14.82 -45.85 -23.87
CA GLN A 77 15.34 -47.19 -24.16
C GLN A 77 16.71 -47.38 -23.49
#